data_AF-A0AAU6ID90-F1
#
_entry.id   AF-A0AAU6ID90-F1
#
_cell.length_a   1.000
_cell.length_b   1.000
_cell.length_c   1.000
_cell.angle_alpha   90.00
_cell.angle_beta   90.00
_cell.angle_gamma   90.00
#
_symmetry.space_group_name_H-M   'P 1'
#
loop_
_entity.id
_entity.type
_entity.pdbx_description
1 polymer ?
#
loop_
_entity_poly.entity_id
_entity_poly.type
_entity_poly.pdbx_seq_one_letter_code
_entity_poly.pdbx_strand_id
1 'polypeptide(L)'
;MTQQGVRWTADQVLALAPDTASRRAGSKLGTAGPWSETGSSDEGTLWGLCRGSGSTPYQTVIDIADSTGPAYTCSCPSRKFPCKHTLGLLLLWAGGEGTVPRGPVPDWAGRWTEGRRERAAANRTTGGASGTASPADPEAARRRAERRAARITAGAGELERRLADLLRGGLAAAEQAGYGMWEETAARMVDAQAPGLATRVRELGAIPASGPGWPVRLLEECALLHLLDQGWLRRESLPDGLAATVRSRVGLTGSAGGPPLRDRWLVLAQYDTADSRLTTRRIWLYGAESGRTVRVLSYGPAGRAPELTLPVGLAFEAEVSAYPGTGQLRAALGERFTLPAPTRTRPPGVSTLRAATRYGEALRDDPWLDACPVTLSRVIPTPDGDTWQLADAEGDSALPLTPSALSGPGLWRLAALSGGAPVTVFGECGHRGFAPLTAWPEGTGEAVRLC
;
A
#
# COMPACT_ATOMS: atom_id res chain seq x y z
N MET A 1 -17.38 30.47 -6.97
CA MET A 1 -16.12 30.50 -7.74
C MET A 1 -15.80 29.06 -8.09
N THR A 2 -15.79 28.76 -9.38
CA THR A 2 -15.78 27.42 -9.96
C THR A 2 -14.50 26.65 -9.60
N GLN A 3 -14.67 25.39 -9.21
CA GLN A 3 -13.61 24.46 -8.84
C GLN A 3 -12.59 24.35 -9.98
N GLN A 4 -11.40 24.94 -9.78
CA GLN A 4 -10.25 24.63 -10.60
C GLN A 4 -9.82 23.19 -10.26
N GLY A 5 -10.20 22.22 -11.09
CA GLY A 5 -9.58 20.90 -11.09
C GLY A 5 -8.10 21.08 -11.40
N VAL A 6 -7.25 21.01 -10.37
CA VAL A 6 -5.81 21.24 -10.50
C VAL A 6 -5.20 20.12 -11.36
N ARG A 7 -4.44 20.50 -12.39
CA ARG A 7 -3.80 19.56 -13.32
C ARG A 7 -2.77 18.70 -12.61
N TRP A 8 -2.66 17.44 -13.02
CA TRP A 8 -1.67 16.51 -12.47
C TRP A 8 -0.31 16.71 -13.12
N THR A 9 0.75 16.44 -12.38
CA THR A 9 2.11 16.41 -12.93
C THR A 9 2.34 15.13 -13.75
N ALA A 10 3.31 15.16 -14.66
CA ALA A 10 3.67 13.96 -15.42
C ALA A 10 4.02 12.78 -14.51
N ASP A 11 4.73 13.03 -13.40
CA ASP A 11 5.10 12.00 -12.43
C ASP A 11 3.88 11.39 -11.71
N GLN A 12 2.88 12.21 -11.36
CA GLN A 12 1.61 11.73 -10.80
C GLN A 12 0.87 10.81 -11.77
N VAL A 13 0.93 11.09 -13.08
CA VAL A 13 0.34 10.21 -14.10
C VAL A 13 1.13 8.91 -14.28
N LEU A 14 2.47 8.99 -14.34
CA LEU A 14 3.33 7.81 -14.53
C LEU A 14 3.32 6.87 -13.30
N ALA A 15 2.94 7.40 -12.13
CA ALA A 15 2.70 6.65 -10.90
C ALA A 15 1.50 5.69 -11.00
N LEU A 16 0.60 5.92 -11.95
CA LEU A 16 -0.58 5.08 -12.21
C LEU A 16 -0.26 3.86 -13.08
N ALA A 17 0.90 3.85 -13.74
CA ALA A 17 1.23 2.82 -14.70
C ALA A 17 1.35 1.43 -14.03
N PRO A 18 0.69 0.39 -14.58
CA PRO A 18 0.70 -0.94 -13.98
C PRO A 18 2.06 -1.64 -14.09
N ASP A 19 2.92 -1.22 -15.02
CA ASP A 19 4.29 -1.71 -15.18
C ASP A 19 5.15 -0.73 -16.01
N THR A 20 6.47 -0.97 -16.03
CA THR A 20 7.45 -0.15 -16.75
C THR A 20 7.21 -0.11 -18.27
N ALA A 21 6.70 -1.19 -18.87
CA ALA A 21 6.42 -1.25 -20.30
C ALA A 21 5.23 -0.33 -20.67
N SER A 22 4.18 -0.36 -19.86
CA SER A 22 3.00 0.51 -19.98
C SER A 22 3.37 1.96 -19.73
N ARG A 23 4.24 2.23 -18.76
CA ARG A 23 4.81 3.57 -18.51
C ARG A 23 5.50 4.12 -19.75
N ARG A 24 6.46 3.38 -20.32
CA ARG A 24 7.19 3.77 -21.54
C ARG A 24 6.28 3.95 -22.74
N ALA A 25 5.32 3.04 -22.94
CA ALA A 25 4.38 3.12 -24.05
C ALA A 25 3.40 4.29 -23.91
N GLY A 26 2.96 4.59 -22.68
CA GLY A 26 2.11 5.73 -22.37
C GLY A 26 2.82 7.06 -22.60
N SER A 27 4.08 7.19 -22.18
CA SER A 27 4.89 8.40 -22.44
C SER A 27 5.01 8.75 -23.92
N LYS A 28 5.12 7.75 -24.80
CA LYS A 28 5.15 7.98 -26.26
C LYS A 28 3.84 8.55 -26.82
N LEU A 29 2.72 8.30 -26.13
CA LEU A 29 1.40 8.80 -26.49
C LEU A 29 1.05 10.12 -25.78
N GLY A 30 1.93 10.66 -24.93
CA GLY A 30 1.72 11.93 -24.22
C GLY A 30 1.91 13.19 -25.06
N THR A 31 1.74 13.11 -26.39
CA THR A 31 1.91 14.22 -27.34
C THR A 31 0.63 14.36 -28.18
N ALA A 32 0.37 15.53 -28.78
CA ALA A 32 -0.91 15.78 -29.47
C ALA A 32 -1.13 14.92 -30.73
N GLY A 33 -0.05 14.56 -31.45
CA GLY A 33 -0.12 13.88 -32.75
C GLY A 33 -0.98 12.60 -32.84
N PRO A 34 -0.88 11.64 -31.90
CA PRO A 34 -1.70 10.43 -31.92
C PRO A 34 -3.17 10.65 -31.55
N TRP A 35 -3.58 11.86 -31.13
CA TRP A 35 -4.91 12.12 -30.60
C TRP A 35 -5.75 13.01 -31.51
N SER A 36 -7.05 12.73 -31.55
CA SER A 36 -8.09 13.59 -32.12
C SER A 36 -9.27 13.67 -31.17
N GLU A 37 -10.13 14.68 -31.36
CA GLU A 37 -11.34 14.91 -30.55
C GLU A 37 -11.07 14.84 -29.04
N THR A 38 -9.95 15.41 -28.61
CA THR A 38 -9.63 15.50 -27.18
C THR A 38 -10.46 16.57 -26.52
N GLY A 39 -10.86 16.32 -25.28
CA GLY A 39 -11.50 17.35 -24.49
C GLY A 39 -11.57 17.02 -23.01
N SER A 40 -11.95 18.03 -22.24
CA SER A 40 -12.14 17.98 -20.80
C SER A 40 -13.44 18.70 -20.40
N SER A 41 -14.11 18.20 -19.37
CA SER A 41 -15.26 18.87 -18.76
C SER A 41 -14.83 19.57 -17.48
N ASP A 42 -15.62 20.57 -17.06
CA ASP A 42 -15.43 21.21 -15.74
C ASP A 42 -15.65 20.21 -14.58
N GLU A 43 -16.39 19.13 -14.83
CA GLU A 43 -16.67 18.04 -13.88
C GLU A 43 -15.52 17.01 -13.79
N GLY A 44 -14.38 17.23 -14.45
CA GLY A 44 -13.21 16.34 -14.36
C GLY A 44 -13.30 15.08 -15.22
N THR A 45 -14.11 15.06 -16.28
CA THR A 45 -14.05 14.01 -17.31
C THR A 45 -13.08 14.43 -18.42
N LEU A 46 -12.16 13.55 -18.81
CA LEU A 46 -11.28 13.70 -19.96
C LEU A 46 -11.63 12.66 -21.01
N TRP A 47 -11.54 13.03 -22.28
CA TRP A 47 -11.77 12.10 -23.38
C TRP A 47 -10.81 12.37 -24.55
N GLY A 48 -10.64 11.36 -25.39
CA GLY A 48 -9.90 11.48 -26.64
C GLY A 48 -9.96 10.21 -27.48
N LEU A 49 -9.75 10.38 -28.78
CA LEU A 49 -9.62 9.31 -29.75
C LEU A 49 -8.13 9.12 -30.07
N CYS A 50 -7.56 7.97 -29.69
CA CYS A 50 -6.17 7.66 -30.02
C CYS A 50 -6.09 6.84 -31.31
N ARG A 51 -5.29 7.27 -32.28
CA ARG A 51 -5.00 6.50 -33.49
C ARG A 51 -4.33 5.18 -33.12
N GLY A 52 -4.98 4.07 -33.47
CA GLY A 52 -4.48 2.71 -33.27
C GLY A 52 -3.89 2.11 -34.54
N SER A 53 -3.56 0.82 -34.49
CA SER A 53 -3.15 0.03 -35.66
C SER A 53 -4.32 -0.41 -36.55
N GLY A 54 -5.57 -0.15 -36.13
CA GLY A 54 -6.79 -0.44 -36.90
C GLY A 54 -7.41 0.82 -37.51
N SER A 55 -8.50 0.64 -38.27
CA SER A 55 -9.24 1.73 -38.93
C SER A 55 -10.03 2.61 -37.96
N THR A 56 -10.43 2.08 -36.80
CA THR A 56 -11.19 2.83 -35.79
C THR A 56 -10.27 3.30 -34.65
N PRO A 57 -10.21 4.61 -34.36
CA PRO A 57 -9.48 5.12 -33.19
C PRO A 57 -10.01 4.55 -31.87
N TYR A 58 -9.13 4.38 -30.88
CA TYR A 58 -9.52 3.92 -29.56
C TYR A 58 -10.13 5.07 -28.75
N GLN A 59 -11.39 4.90 -28.37
CA GLN A 59 -12.11 5.78 -27.45
C GLN A 59 -11.53 5.60 -26.05
N THR A 60 -10.99 6.68 -25.50
CA THR A 60 -10.44 6.71 -24.14
C THR A 60 -11.21 7.74 -23.34
N VAL A 61 -11.77 7.33 -22.20
CA VAL A 61 -12.43 8.21 -21.24
C VAL A 61 -11.76 8.03 -19.88
N ILE A 62 -11.54 9.13 -19.20
CA ILE A 62 -11.01 9.18 -17.85
C ILE A 62 -11.93 10.06 -17.02
N ASP A 63 -12.21 9.65 -15.81
CA ASP A 63 -12.85 10.51 -14.82
C ASP A 63 -11.89 10.67 -13.65
N ILE A 64 -11.37 11.88 -13.50
CA ILE A 64 -10.47 12.25 -12.39
C ILE A 64 -11.23 12.80 -11.18
N ALA A 65 -12.55 12.99 -11.29
CA ALA A 65 -13.42 13.51 -10.24
C ALA A 65 -14.16 12.41 -9.45
N ASP A 66 -13.76 11.14 -9.60
CA ASP A 66 -14.40 10.05 -8.87
C ASP A 66 -13.93 10.00 -7.40
N SER A 67 -14.92 9.96 -6.50
CA SER A 67 -14.84 9.72 -5.05
C SER A 67 -14.29 8.34 -4.64
N THR A 68 -13.71 7.55 -5.55
CA THR A 68 -12.91 6.33 -5.28
C THR A 68 -11.51 6.35 -5.91
N GLY A 69 -11.16 7.45 -6.61
CA GLY A 69 -9.90 7.61 -7.34
C GLY A 69 -10.18 7.63 -8.84
N PRO A 70 -9.22 8.04 -9.68
CA PRO A 70 -9.45 8.13 -11.12
C PRO A 70 -9.94 6.80 -11.73
N ALA A 71 -11.02 6.88 -12.50
CA ALA A 71 -11.57 5.76 -13.24
C ALA A 71 -11.28 5.89 -14.72
N TYR A 72 -11.15 4.76 -15.42
CA TYR A 72 -10.74 4.74 -16.81
C TYR A 72 -11.53 3.73 -17.62
N THR A 73 -11.80 4.06 -18.87
CA THR A 73 -12.17 3.09 -19.90
C THR A 73 -11.44 3.39 -21.20
N CYS A 74 -11.06 2.34 -21.91
CA CYS A 74 -10.45 2.44 -23.22
C CYS A 74 -10.93 1.28 -24.08
N SER A 75 -11.34 1.54 -25.32
CA SER A 75 -11.80 0.49 -26.24
C SER A 75 -10.68 -0.38 -26.84
N CYS A 76 -9.43 -0.21 -26.38
CA CYS A 76 -8.30 -1.01 -26.86
C CYS A 76 -8.30 -2.44 -26.26
N PRO A 77 -7.72 -3.44 -26.95
CA PRO A 77 -7.72 -4.83 -26.51
C PRO A 77 -6.77 -5.12 -25.33
N SER A 78 -6.19 -4.10 -24.71
CA SER A 78 -5.25 -4.28 -23.60
C SER A 78 -5.97 -4.78 -22.35
N ARG A 79 -5.38 -5.78 -21.69
CA ARG A 79 -5.82 -6.26 -20.36
C ARG A 79 -5.17 -5.50 -19.20
N LYS A 80 -4.32 -4.50 -19.48
CA LYS A 80 -3.61 -3.68 -18.49
C LYS A 80 -4.34 -2.36 -18.31
N PHE A 81 -4.70 -2.02 -17.07
CA PHE A 81 -5.43 -0.81 -16.72
C PHE A 81 -4.73 -0.09 -15.57
N PRO A 82 -4.38 1.21 -15.69
CA PRO A 82 -4.46 2.06 -16.89
C PRO A 82 -3.67 1.52 -18.08
N CYS A 83 -4.25 1.57 -19.29
CA CYS A 83 -3.55 1.17 -20.50
C CYS A 83 -2.65 2.31 -21.01
N LYS A 84 -1.80 2.05 -22.01
CA LYS A 84 -0.95 3.08 -22.61
C LYS A 84 -1.73 4.31 -23.13
N HIS A 85 -2.96 4.12 -23.63
CA HIS A 85 -3.79 5.22 -24.13
C HIS A 85 -4.32 6.07 -22.97
N THR A 86 -4.78 5.45 -21.89
CA THR A 86 -5.17 6.15 -20.67
C THR A 86 -4.03 6.98 -20.09
N LEU A 87 -2.83 6.40 -19.98
CA LEU A 87 -1.63 7.11 -19.53
C LEU A 87 -1.26 8.25 -20.50
N GLY A 88 -1.34 7.99 -21.81
CA GLY A 88 -1.05 9.00 -22.84
C GLY A 88 -1.98 10.21 -22.78
N LEU A 89 -3.30 10.00 -22.62
CA LEU A 89 -4.28 11.10 -22.53
C LEU A 89 -4.08 11.92 -21.26
N LEU A 90 -3.81 11.27 -20.12
CA LEU A 90 -3.47 11.96 -18.87
C LEU A 90 -2.18 12.78 -18.99
N LEU A 91 -1.14 12.23 -19.64
CA LEU A 91 0.11 12.96 -19.87
C LEU A 91 -0.08 14.14 -20.82
N LEU A 92 -0.89 13.98 -21.86
CA LEU A 92 -1.25 15.06 -22.77
C LEU A 92 -1.95 16.19 -22.01
N TRP A 93 -2.90 15.85 -21.13
CA TRP A 93 -3.60 16.82 -20.27
C TRP A 93 -2.67 17.48 -19.23
N ALA A 94 -1.73 16.72 -18.66
CA ALA A 94 -0.70 17.23 -17.76
C ALA A 94 0.28 18.20 -18.45
N GLY A 95 0.43 18.12 -19.77
CA GLY A 95 1.40 18.89 -20.57
C GLY A 95 1.12 20.39 -20.74
N GLY A 96 0.04 20.94 -20.19
CA GLY A 96 -0.22 22.39 -20.15
C GLY A 96 -1.49 22.86 -20.86
N GLU A 97 -1.87 24.14 -20.67
CA GLU A 97 -3.11 24.70 -21.20
C GLU A 97 -3.21 24.62 -22.73
N GLY A 98 -4.38 24.19 -23.24
CA GLY A 98 -4.65 24.07 -24.68
C GLY A 98 -4.42 22.69 -25.31
N THR A 99 -3.73 21.74 -24.65
CA THR A 99 -3.49 20.39 -25.21
C THR A 99 -4.74 19.50 -25.24
N VAL A 100 -5.60 19.68 -24.23
CA VAL A 100 -6.91 19.05 -24.10
C VAL A 100 -7.90 20.17 -23.77
N PRO A 101 -8.64 20.69 -24.76
CA PRO A 101 -9.50 21.85 -24.58
C PRO A 101 -10.72 21.52 -23.72
N ARG A 102 -11.38 22.55 -23.17
CA ARG A 102 -12.68 22.36 -22.53
C ARG A 102 -13.77 22.27 -23.59
N GLY A 103 -14.76 21.40 -23.37
CA GLY A 103 -15.86 21.23 -24.31
C GLY A 103 -17.02 20.41 -23.74
N PRO A 104 -18.12 20.28 -24.51
CA PRO A 104 -19.20 19.38 -24.15
C PRO A 104 -18.73 17.93 -24.21
N VAL A 105 -19.15 17.13 -23.22
CA VAL A 105 -18.82 15.70 -23.16
C VAL A 105 -19.53 14.97 -24.32
N PRO A 106 -18.82 14.25 -25.21
CA PRO A 106 -19.46 13.47 -26.27
C PRO A 106 -20.34 12.35 -25.71
N ASP A 107 -21.40 11.97 -26.44
CA ASP A 107 -22.37 10.96 -26.00
C ASP A 107 -21.73 9.65 -25.54
N TRP A 108 -20.68 9.19 -26.22
CA TRP A 108 -19.98 7.95 -25.88
C TRP A 108 -19.21 8.04 -24.55
N ALA A 109 -18.70 9.22 -24.21
CA ALA A 109 -18.07 9.47 -22.91
C ALA A 109 -19.13 9.67 -21.82
N GLY A 110 -20.22 10.40 -22.14
CA GLY A 110 -21.34 10.66 -21.23
C GLY A 110 -22.07 9.38 -20.80
N ARG A 111 -22.34 8.45 -21.73
CA ARG A 111 -22.94 7.14 -21.39
C ARG A 111 -22.11 6.35 -20.38
N TRP A 112 -20.78 6.43 -20.49
CA TRP A 112 -19.89 5.72 -19.58
C TRP A 112 -19.83 6.37 -18.19
N THR A 113 -19.78 7.69 -18.11
CA THR A 113 -19.79 8.41 -16.83
C THR A 113 -21.13 8.26 -16.11
N GLU A 114 -22.26 8.35 -16.82
CA GLU A 114 -23.59 8.17 -16.24
C GLU A 114 -23.78 6.75 -15.69
N GLY A 115 -23.46 5.72 -16.49
CA GLY A 115 -23.53 4.34 -16.02
C GLY A 115 -22.58 4.04 -14.85
N ARG A 116 -21.53 4.85 -14.63
CA ARG A 116 -20.73 4.79 -13.38
C ARG A 116 -21.41 5.52 -12.22
N ARG A 117 -22.01 6.69 -12.43
CA ARG A 117 -22.75 7.42 -11.40
C ARG A 117 -23.92 6.59 -10.86
N GLU A 118 -24.65 5.91 -11.73
CA GLU A 118 -25.71 4.96 -11.36
C GLU A 118 -25.18 3.79 -10.54
N ARG A 119 -24.08 3.15 -10.98
CA ARG A 119 -23.43 2.07 -10.22
C ARG A 119 -22.90 2.54 -8.89
N ALA A 120 -22.29 3.72 -8.80
CA ALA A 120 -21.81 4.31 -7.56
C ALA A 120 -22.96 4.68 -6.63
N ALA A 121 -24.09 5.19 -7.15
CA ALA A 121 -25.29 5.44 -6.38
C ALA A 121 -25.88 4.14 -5.83
N ALA A 122 -26.02 3.10 -6.66
CA ALA A 122 -26.45 1.77 -6.23
C ALA A 122 -25.51 1.20 -5.16
N ASN A 123 -24.19 1.36 -5.34
CA ASN A 123 -23.18 0.91 -4.41
C ASN A 123 -23.09 1.78 -3.14
N ARG A 124 -23.67 2.98 -3.10
CA ARG A 124 -23.86 3.76 -1.85
C ARG A 124 -25.07 3.26 -1.09
N THR A 125 -26.16 2.93 -1.78
CA THR A 125 -27.36 2.34 -1.19
C THR A 125 -27.11 0.92 -0.66
N THR A 126 -26.21 0.15 -1.29
CA THR A 126 -25.80 -1.18 -0.82
C THR A 126 -24.48 -1.18 -0.04
N GLY A 127 -23.63 -0.16 -0.19
CA GLY A 127 -22.30 -0.07 0.45
C GLY A 127 -22.30 0.52 1.85
N GLY A 128 -23.36 1.23 2.24
CA GLY A 128 -23.72 1.41 3.66
C GLY A 128 -24.16 0.11 4.34
N ALA A 129 -24.41 -0.94 3.55
CA ALA A 129 -24.76 -2.28 3.99
C ALA A 129 -23.67 -3.33 3.70
N SER A 130 -22.39 -2.92 3.59
CA SER A 130 -21.27 -3.84 3.82
C SER A 130 -21.10 -4.11 5.33
N GLY A 131 -22.19 -4.59 5.95
CA GLY A 131 -22.27 -4.79 7.39
C GLY A 131 -23.64 -5.21 7.94
N THR A 132 -24.75 -4.99 7.24
CA THR A 132 -26.00 -5.68 7.59
C THR A 132 -26.10 -6.95 6.78
N ALA A 133 -25.26 -7.93 7.13
CA ALA A 133 -25.76 -9.30 7.10
C ALA A 133 -27.13 -9.27 7.77
N SER A 134 -28.18 -9.82 7.15
CA SER A 134 -29.42 -10.18 7.87
C SER A 134 -28.99 -10.69 9.23
N PRO A 135 -29.48 -10.13 10.36
CA PRO A 135 -28.82 -10.23 11.65
C PRO A 135 -28.42 -11.67 11.86
N ALA A 136 -27.13 -11.94 11.61
CA ALA A 136 -26.65 -13.30 11.66
C ALA A 136 -26.83 -13.64 13.12
N ASP A 137 -27.66 -14.65 13.42
CA ASP A 137 -27.97 -15.06 14.78
C ASP A 137 -26.70 -14.92 15.63
N PRO A 138 -26.66 -13.94 16.56
CA PRO A 138 -25.44 -13.61 17.29
C PRO A 138 -24.83 -14.83 17.97
N GLU A 139 -25.70 -15.78 18.36
CA GLU A 139 -25.31 -17.05 18.91
C GLU A 139 -24.64 -17.96 17.87
N ALA A 140 -25.19 -18.10 16.67
CA ALA A 140 -24.56 -18.83 15.58
C ALA A 140 -23.22 -18.22 15.15
N ALA A 141 -23.10 -16.89 15.16
CA ALA A 141 -21.84 -16.19 14.87
C ALA A 141 -20.79 -16.46 15.96
N ARG A 142 -21.17 -16.39 17.24
CA ARG A 142 -20.32 -16.74 18.38
C ARG A 142 -19.84 -18.19 18.30
N ARG A 143 -20.74 -19.15 18.08
CA ARG A 143 -20.39 -20.57 17.92
C ARG A 143 -19.47 -20.83 16.74
N ARG A 144 -19.61 -20.11 15.62
CA ARG A 144 -18.67 -20.21 14.49
C ARG A 144 -17.28 -19.68 14.87
N ALA A 145 -17.22 -18.55 15.58
CA ALA A 145 -15.96 -17.98 16.06
C ALA A 145 -15.26 -18.91 17.05
N GLU A 146 -15.99 -19.50 18.00
CA GLU A 146 -15.48 -20.48 18.96
C GLU A 146 -14.94 -21.74 18.28
N ARG A 147 -15.69 -22.33 17.33
CA ARG A 147 -15.22 -23.50 16.57
C ARG A 147 -13.96 -23.19 15.76
N ARG A 148 -13.90 -22.01 15.14
CA ARG A 148 -12.70 -21.55 14.43
C ARG A 148 -11.52 -21.39 15.39
N ALA A 149 -11.75 -20.79 16.56
CA ALA A 149 -10.71 -20.61 17.56
C ALA A 149 -10.18 -21.95 18.10
N ALA A 150 -11.05 -22.96 18.27
CA ALA A 150 -10.65 -24.31 18.66
C ALA A 150 -9.78 -24.98 17.61
N ARG A 151 -10.11 -24.84 16.31
CA ARG A 151 -9.29 -25.37 15.21
C ARG A 151 -7.91 -24.72 15.16
N ILE A 152 -7.85 -23.39 15.29
CA ILE A 152 -6.57 -22.67 15.31
C ILE A 152 -5.75 -23.10 16.54
N THR A 153 -6.36 -23.25 17.71
CA THR A 153 -5.68 -23.71 18.93
C THR A 153 -5.08 -25.11 18.76
N ALA A 154 -5.80 -26.04 18.14
CA ALA A 154 -5.28 -27.39 17.86
C ALA A 154 -4.12 -27.34 16.86
N GLY A 155 -4.22 -26.53 15.80
CA GLY A 155 -3.13 -26.31 14.83
C GLY A 155 -1.90 -25.69 15.48
N ALA A 156 -2.09 -24.64 16.28
CA ALA A 156 -1.03 -23.98 17.04
C ALA A 156 -0.26 -24.96 17.94
N GLY A 157 -0.99 -25.79 18.70
CA GLY A 157 -0.35 -26.83 19.53
C GLY A 157 0.40 -27.92 18.75
N GLU A 158 0.06 -28.16 17.47
CA GLU A 158 0.88 -28.99 16.58
C GLU A 158 2.11 -28.25 16.07
N LEU A 159 1.96 -27.00 15.66
CA LEU A 159 3.04 -26.15 15.20
C LEU A 159 4.11 -25.98 16.27
N GLU A 160 3.73 -25.75 17.52
CA GLU A 160 4.64 -25.64 18.66
C GLU A 160 5.51 -26.90 18.83
N ARG A 161 4.90 -28.09 18.74
CA ARG A 161 5.65 -29.35 18.83
C ARG A 161 6.63 -29.49 17.67
N ARG A 162 6.21 -29.16 16.45
CA ARG A 162 7.08 -29.19 15.27
C ARG A 162 8.25 -28.21 15.39
N LEU A 163 8.04 -27.01 15.92
CA LEU A 163 9.10 -26.03 16.18
C LEU A 163 10.08 -26.56 17.25
N ALA A 164 9.57 -27.14 18.33
CA ALA A 164 10.42 -27.75 19.37
C ALA A 164 11.23 -28.93 18.83
N ASP A 165 10.64 -29.77 17.99
CA ASP A 165 11.33 -30.91 17.36
C ASP A 165 12.41 -30.46 16.38
N LEU A 166 12.14 -29.41 15.59
CA LEU A 166 13.13 -28.77 14.72
C LEU A 166 14.33 -28.26 15.53
N LEU A 167 14.10 -27.55 16.62
CA LEU A 167 15.17 -27.03 17.48
C LEU A 167 15.94 -28.16 18.16
N ARG A 168 15.27 -29.23 18.61
CA ARG A 168 15.92 -30.40 19.22
C ARG A 168 16.78 -31.17 18.21
N GLY A 169 16.33 -31.27 16.96
CA GLY A 169 17.07 -31.91 15.87
C GLY A 169 18.24 -31.06 15.33
N GLY A 170 18.27 -29.77 15.67
CA GLY A 170 19.26 -28.82 15.20
C GLY A 170 18.94 -28.25 13.83
N LEU A 171 19.25 -26.96 13.64
CA LEU A 171 18.87 -26.21 12.44
C LEU A 171 19.58 -26.68 11.17
N ALA A 172 20.77 -27.31 11.29
CA ALA A 172 21.53 -27.81 10.13
C ALA A 172 20.74 -28.84 9.30
N ALA A 173 19.86 -29.63 9.93
CA ALA A 173 19.03 -30.59 9.23
C ALA A 173 17.88 -29.93 8.43
N ALA A 174 17.55 -28.66 8.71
CA ALA A 174 16.47 -27.94 8.03
C ALA A 174 16.75 -27.70 6.53
N GLU A 175 18.03 -27.58 6.15
CA GLU A 175 18.43 -27.49 4.74
C GLU A 175 18.15 -28.79 3.98
N GLN A 176 18.30 -29.93 4.66
CA GLN A 176 18.09 -31.26 4.08
C GLN A 176 16.63 -31.69 4.05
N ALA A 177 15.80 -31.16 4.95
CA ALA A 177 14.37 -31.45 5.07
C ALA A 177 13.55 -31.10 3.81
N GLY A 178 14.08 -30.21 2.95
CA GLY A 178 13.44 -29.77 1.71
C GLY A 178 12.15 -28.98 1.91
N TYR A 179 11.62 -28.43 0.80
CA TYR A 179 10.43 -27.57 0.83
C TYR A 179 9.14 -28.32 1.23
N GLY A 180 9.10 -29.65 1.03
CA GLY A 180 7.90 -30.47 1.25
C GLY A 180 7.41 -30.50 2.70
N MET A 181 8.32 -30.60 3.67
CA MET A 181 7.97 -30.59 5.10
C MET A 181 7.29 -29.27 5.51
N TRP A 182 7.83 -28.15 5.03
CA TRP A 182 7.32 -26.81 5.30
C TRP A 182 5.95 -26.61 4.66
N GLU A 183 5.75 -27.06 3.42
CA GLU A 183 4.45 -26.96 2.76
C GLU A 183 3.39 -27.87 3.42
N GLU A 184 3.76 -29.08 3.86
CA GLU A 184 2.85 -29.94 4.64
C GLU A 184 2.41 -29.23 5.94
N THR A 185 3.36 -28.65 6.65
CA THR A 185 3.08 -27.91 7.90
C THR A 185 2.20 -26.69 7.62
N ALA A 186 2.46 -25.95 6.54
CA ALA A 186 1.66 -24.81 6.14
C ALA A 186 0.24 -25.21 5.71
N ALA A 187 0.07 -26.34 5.02
CA ALA A 187 -1.24 -26.88 4.64
C ALA A 187 -2.08 -27.21 5.88
N ARG A 188 -1.48 -27.82 6.91
CA ARG A 188 -2.15 -28.06 8.20
C ARG A 188 -2.61 -26.77 8.88
N MET A 189 -1.84 -25.69 8.76
CA MET A 189 -2.27 -24.38 9.29
C MET A 189 -3.46 -23.79 8.51
N VAL A 190 -3.54 -24.03 7.19
CA VAL A 190 -4.72 -23.66 6.39
C VAL A 190 -5.94 -24.46 6.85
N ASP A 191 -5.81 -25.77 7.06
CA ASP A 191 -6.88 -26.65 7.56
C ASP A 191 -7.34 -26.25 8.97
N ALA A 192 -6.39 -25.81 9.81
CA ALA A 192 -6.65 -25.24 11.13
C ALA A 192 -7.30 -23.84 11.08
N GLN A 193 -7.50 -23.26 9.88
CA GLN A 193 -8.05 -21.92 9.65
C GLN A 193 -7.17 -20.77 10.15
N ALA A 194 -5.85 -20.98 10.16
CA ALA A 194 -4.79 -20.05 10.56
C ALA A 194 -3.89 -19.66 9.36
N PRO A 195 -4.42 -18.96 8.35
CA PRO A 195 -3.66 -18.66 7.14
C PRO A 195 -2.43 -17.77 7.40
N GLY A 196 -2.45 -16.96 8.46
CA GLY A 196 -1.27 -16.16 8.87
C GLY A 196 -0.12 -17.04 9.34
N LEU A 197 -0.39 -18.06 10.17
CA LEU A 197 0.61 -19.05 10.58
C LEU A 197 1.11 -19.84 9.36
N ALA A 198 0.21 -20.22 8.44
CA ALA A 198 0.58 -20.91 7.21
C ALA A 198 1.58 -20.10 6.36
N THR A 199 1.37 -18.78 6.23
CA THR A 199 2.30 -17.90 5.51
C THR A 199 3.67 -17.87 6.18
N ARG A 200 3.72 -17.72 7.51
CA ARG A 200 4.99 -17.69 8.27
C ARG A 200 5.76 -19.00 8.14
N VAL A 201 5.08 -20.14 8.19
CA VAL A 201 5.70 -21.46 7.97
C VAL A 201 6.32 -21.58 6.57
N ARG A 202 5.64 -21.07 5.53
CA ARG A 202 6.22 -21.06 4.17
C ARG A 202 7.45 -20.15 4.08
N GLU A 203 7.42 -19.00 4.75
CA GLU A 203 8.56 -18.09 4.83
C GLU A 203 9.78 -18.77 5.49
N LEU A 204 9.58 -19.55 6.57
CA LEU A 204 10.65 -20.36 7.17
C LEU A 204 11.29 -21.32 6.17
N GLY A 205 10.48 -21.99 5.34
CA GLY A 205 10.97 -22.93 4.32
C GLY A 205 11.82 -22.30 3.23
N ALA A 206 11.72 -20.98 3.02
CA ALA A 206 12.55 -20.26 2.06
C ALA A 206 13.92 -19.83 2.63
N ILE A 207 14.07 -19.80 3.96
CA ILE A 207 15.27 -19.25 4.62
C ILE A 207 16.54 -20.08 4.35
N PRO A 208 16.54 -21.43 4.39
CA PRO A 208 17.77 -22.20 4.14
C PRO A 208 18.43 -21.87 2.79
N ALA A 209 17.64 -21.53 1.77
CA ALA A 209 18.13 -21.14 0.45
C ALA A 209 18.54 -19.65 0.33
N SER A 210 18.52 -18.88 1.43
CA SER A 210 18.78 -17.43 1.42
C SER A 210 20.26 -17.03 1.49
N GLY A 211 21.18 -17.99 1.43
CA GLY A 211 22.63 -17.76 1.44
C GLY A 211 23.25 -17.70 2.84
N PRO A 212 24.47 -17.17 2.99
CA PRO A 212 25.22 -17.20 4.25
C PRO A 212 24.44 -16.61 5.44
N GLY A 213 24.62 -17.19 6.63
CA GLY A 213 23.94 -16.75 7.85
C GLY A 213 22.47 -17.20 7.98
N TRP A 214 21.99 -18.06 7.09
CA TRP A 214 20.62 -18.57 7.15
C TRP A 214 20.24 -19.28 8.47
N PRO A 215 21.13 -19.98 9.22
CA PRO A 215 20.72 -20.64 10.45
C PRO A 215 20.27 -19.64 11.52
N VAL A 216 20.95 -18.50 11.61
CA VAL A 216 20.59 -17.42 12.54
C VAL A 216 19.25 -16.81 12.14
N ARG A 217 19.06 -16.49 10.85
CA ARG A 217 17.78 -15.97 10.34
C ARG A 217 16.63 -16.96 10.57
N LEU A 218 16.88 -18.26 10.36
CA LEU A 218 15.86 -19.28 10.59
C LEU A 218 15.47 -19.33 12.08
N LEU A 219 16.45 -19.26 12.98
CA LEU A 219 16.20 -19.21 14.42
C LEU A 219 15.36 -17.98 14.83
N GLU A 220 15.71 -16.79 14.32
CA GLU A 220 14.98 -15.54 14.58
C GLU A 220 13.52 -15.64 14.12
N GLU A 221 13.29 -16.13 12.91
CA GLU A 221 11.96 -16.26 12.34
C GLU A 221 11.15 -17.38 13.03
N CYS A 222 11.81 -18.47 13.45
CA CYS A 222 11.21 -19.50 14.32
C CYS A 222 10.81 -18.92 15.68
N ALA A 223 11.64 -18.07 16.29
CA ALA A 223 11.34 -17.42 17.57
C ALA A 223 10.14 -16.47 17.44
N LEU A 224 10.05 -15.69 16.36
CA LEU A 224 8.89 -14.85 16.07
C LEU A 224 7.62 -15.68 15.84
N LEU A 225 7.73 -16.82 15.14
CA LEU A 225 6.58 -17.72 14.94
C LEU A 225 6.14 -18.37 16.25
N HIS A 226 7.08 -18.85 17.07
CA HIS A 226 6.81 -19.36 18.41
C HIS A 226 6.11 -18.30 19.28
N LEU A 227 6.59 -17.05 19.26
CA LEU A 227 5.96 -15.95 19.99
C LEU A 227 4.50 -15.75 19.55
N LEU A 228 4.21 -15.82 18.25
CA LEU A 228 2.85 -15.70 17.71
C LEU A 228 1.96 -16.86 18.14
N ASP A 229 2.51 -18.06 18.11
CA ASP A 229 1.84 -19.28 18.55
C ASP A 229 1.46 -19.21 20.03
N GLN A 230 2.43 -18.87 20.90
CA GLN A 230 2.20 -18.65 22.32
C GLN A 230 1.21 -17.50 22.58
N GLY A 231 1.29 -16.42 21.80
CA GLY A 231 0.33 -15.32 21.85
C GLY A 231 -1.10 -15.79 21.57
N TRP A 232 -1.29 -16.68 20.61
CA TRP A 232 -2.60 -17.27 20.32
C TRP A 232 -3.10 -18.21 21.43
N LEU A 233 -2.23 -19.10 21.90
CA LEU A 233 -2.55 -20.08 22.95
C LEU A 233 -2.90 -19.40 24.28
N ARG A 234 -2.29 -18.24 24.57
CA ARG A 234 -2.49 -17.47 25.81
C ARG A 234 -3.38 -16.22 25.61
N ARG A 235 -4.06 -16.10 24.47
CA ARG A 235 -4.79 -14.89 24.06
C ARG A 235 -5.79 -14.35 25.10
N GLU A 236 -6.35 -15.22 25.93
CA GLU A 236 -7.34 -14.86 26.95
C GLU A 236 -6.73 -14.11 28.15
N SER A 237 -5.39 -14.18 28.30
CA SER A 237 -4.63 -13.46 29.32
C SER A 237 -3.98 -12.17 28.79
N LEU A 238 -4.06 -11.92 27.47
CA LEU A 238 -3.42 -10.75 26.85
C LEU A 238 -4.32 -9.51 26.98
N PRO A 239 -3.74 -8.31 27.05
CA PRO A 239 -4.49 -7.07 26.88
C PRO A 239 -5.26 -7.08 25.55
N ASP A 240 -6.48 -6.52 25.54
CA ASP A 240 -7.40 -6.59 24.40
C ASP A 240 -6.77 -6.17 23.06
N GLY A 241 -5.96 -5.12 23.09
CA GLY A 241 -5.26 -4.62 21.91
C GLY A 241 -4.22 -5.59 21.37
N LEU A 242 -3.42 -6.22 22.23
CA LEU A 242 -2.46 -7.25 21.82
C LEU A 242 -3.18 -8.53 21.37
N ALA A 243 -4.26 -8.92 22.05
CA ALA A 243 -5.10 -10.04 21.62
C ALA A 243 -5.69 -9.81 20.22
N ALA A 244 -6.11 -8.58 19.91
CA ALA A 244 -6.55 -8.21 18.56
C ALA A 244 -5.42 -8.26 17.53
N THR A 245 -4.21 -7.78 17.87
CA THR A 245 -3.01 -7.92 17.04
C THR A 245 -2.71 -9.39 16.73
N VAL A 246 -2.70 -10.27 17.74
CA VAL A 246 -2.51 -11.71 17.58
C VAL A 246 -3.56 -12.31 16.64
N ARG A 247 -4.85 -12.00 16.84
CA ARG A 247 -5.94 -12.46 15.94
C ARG A 247 -5.70 -12.05 14.49
N SER A 248 -5.29 -10.80 14.25
CA SER A 248 -4.95 -10.31 12.92
C SER A 248 -3.75 -11.07 12.32
N ARG A 249 -2.70 -11.27 13.11
CA ARG A 249 -1.45 -11.93 12.69
C ARG A 249 -1.62 -13.42 12.38
N VAL A 250 -2.51 -14.14 13.08
CA VAL A 250 -2.86 -15.54 12.71
C VAL A 250 -3.78 -15.62 11.47
N GLY A 251 -4.27 -14.49 10.98
CA GLY A 251 -5.07 -14.40 9.75
C GLY A 251 -6.58 -14.37 9.97
N LEU A 252 -7.06 -13.95 11.15
CA LEU A 252 -8.46 -13.60 11.34
C LEU A 252 -8.71 -12.19 10.80
N THR A 253 -9.59 -12.08 9.81
CA THR A 253 -10.02 -10.80 9.27
C THR A 253 -11.12 -10.20 10.16
N GLY A 254 -10.86 -9.02 10.73
CA GLY A 254 -11.87 -8.19 11.38
C GLY A 254 -12.46 -7.16 10.42
N SER A 255 -13.58 -6.54 10.79
CA SER A 255 -14.03 -5.28 10.20
C SER A 255 -13.37 -4.11 10.93
N ALA A 256 -13.26 -2.96 10.26
CA ALA A 256 -12.99 -1.71 10.96
C ALA A 256 -14.18 -1.41 11.87
N GLY A 257 -13.92 -1.13 13.15
CA GLY A 257 -14.95 -0.96 14.17
C GLY A 257 -14.80 0.31 15.01
N GLY A 258 -13.71 1.07 14.80
CA GLY A 258 -13.52 2.35 15.45
C GLY A 258 -14.44 3.44 14.85
N PRO A 259 -14.76 4.49 15.62
CA PRO A 259 -15.52 5.62 15.10
C PRO A 259 -14.79 6.23 13.89
N PRO A 260 -15.52 6.61 12.82
CA PRO A 260 -14.90 7.21 11.66
C PRO A 260 -14.24 8.53 12.06
N LEU A 261 -12.96 8.67 11.71
CA LEU A 261 -12.20 9.90 11.87
C LEU A 261 -12.20 10.64 10.55
N ARG A 262 -12.91 11.75 10.49
CA ARG A 262 -12.80 12.71 9.39
C ARG A 262 -11.54 13.55 9.57
N ASP A 263 -10.75 13.67 8.51
CA ASP A 263 -9.53 14.49 8.47
C ASP A 263 -9.24 14.87 7.00
N ARG A 264 -8.28 15.78 6.82
CA ARG A 264 -7.64 16.06 5.53
C ARG A 264 -6.40 15.19 5.38
N TRP A 265 -6.52 14.15 4.57
CA TRP A 265 -5.50 13.12 4.37
C TRP A 265 -4.57 13.48 3.21
N LEU A 266 -3.29 13.69 3.51
CA LEU A 266 -2.22 13.76 2.52
C LEU A 266 -1.77 12.34 2.13
N VAL A 267 -1.70 12.06 0.83
CA VAL A 267 -1.16 10.81 0.29
C VAL A 267 0.36 10.84 0.31
N LEU A 268 0.95 10.07 1.21
CA LEU A 268 2.39 10.02 1.40
C LEU A 268 3.08 9.02 0.48
N ALA A 269 2.50 7.86 0.19
CA ALA A 269 3.10 6.87 -0.67
C ALA A 269 2.04 5.91 -1.21
N GLN A 270 2.28 5.37 -2.41
CA GLN A 270 1.48 4.32 -3.02
C GLN A 270 2.40 3.35 -3.76
N TYR A 271 2.33 2.07 -3.40
CA TYR A 271 3.09 1.01 -4.06
C TYR A 271 2.36 -0.32 -4.02
N ASP A 272 2.63 -1.15 -5.02
CA ASP A 272 1.96 -2.43 -5.23
C ASP A 272 2.93 -3.57 -4.95
N THR A 273 2.46 -4.59 -4.23
CA THR A 273 3.14 -5.88 -4.09
C THR A 273 2.25 -6.96 -4.69
N ALA A 274 2.80 -7.78 -5.58
CA ALA A 274 2.07 -8.90 -6.17
C ALA A 274 2.56 -10.22 -5.58
N ASP A 275 1.63 -11.13 -5.29
CA ASP A 275 1.89 -12.55 -5.08
C ASP A 275 1.18 -13.39 -6.17
N SER A 276 1.25 -14.72 -6.07
CA SER A 276 0.66 -15.62 -7.07
C SER A 276 -0.88 -15.58 -7.13
N ARG A 277 -1.55 -14.99 -6.14
CA ARG A 277 -3.01 -14.97 -6.00
C ARG A 277 -3.59 -13.56 -6.12
N LEU A 278 -2.87 -12.54 -5.68
CA LEU A 278 -3.40 -11.20 -5.49
C LEU A 278 -2.32 -10.12 -5.69
N THR A 279 -2.76 -8.97 -6.20
CA THR A 279 -1.99 -7.72 -6.16
C THR A 279 -2.52 -6.88 -5.00
N THR A 280 -1.66 -6.51 -4.06
CA THR A 280 -2.00 -5.65 -2.93
C THR A 280 -1.34 -4.28 -3.10
N ARG A 281 -2.16 -3.23 -3.11
CA ARG A 281 -1.73 -1.84 -3.08
C ARG A 281 -1.73 -1.34 -1.64
N ARG A 282 -0.59 -0.79 -1.21
CA ARG A 282 -0.43 -0.09 0.07
C ARG A 282 -0.41 1.41 -0.18
N ILE A 283 -1.25 2.14 0.55
CA ILE A 283 -1.32 3.59 0.48
C ILE A 283 -1.11 4.15 1.89
N TRP A 284 -0.10 4.99 2.07
CA TRP A 284 0.14 5.72 3.31
C TRP A 284 -0.54 7.08 3.25
N LEU A 285 -1.32 7.40 4.28
CA LEU A 285 -2.03 8.67 4.44
C LEU A 285 -1.58 9.35 5.73
N TYR A 286 -1.46 10.68 5.71
CA TYR A 286 -1.22 11.51 6.90
C TYR A 286 -2.36 12.49 7.10
N GLY A 287 -2.99 12.45 8.27
CA GLY A 287 -4.04 13.37 8.68
C GLY A 287 -3.43 14.69 9.12
N ALA A 288 -3.75 15.78 8.41
CA ALA A 288 -3.20 17.09 8.69
C ALA A 288 -3.69 17.65 10.05
N GLU A 289 -4.90 17.29 10.46
CA GLU A 289 -5.52 17.79 11.69
C GLU A 289 -5.25 16.84 12.87
N SER A 290 -5.38 15.52 12.65
CA SER A 290 -5.17 14.52 13.71
C SER A 290 -3.70 14.18 13.96
N GLY A 291 -2.80 14.53 13.03
CA GLY A 291 -1.39 14.12 13.09
C GLY A 291 -1.16 12.61 12.96
N ARG A 292 -2.17 11.85 12.51
CA ARG A 292 -2.09 10.38 12.42
C ARG A 292 -1.60 9.93 11.06
N THR A 293 -0.73 8.92 11.05
CA THR A 293 -0.35 8.20 9.85
C THR A 293 -1.06 6.85 9.80
N VAL A 294 -1.80 6.61 8.71
CA VAL A 294 -2.56 5.37 8.51
C VAL A 294 -2.23 4.73 7.17
N ARG A 295 -2.48 3.43 7.06
CA ARG A 295 -2.29 2.62 5.87
C ARG A 295 -3.62 2.08 5.37
N VAL A 296 -3.98 2.44 4.15
CA VAL A 296 -5.12 1.87 3.43
C VAL A 296 -4.61 0.78 2.50
N LEU A 297 -5.33 -0.35 2.45
CA LEU A 297 -5.03 -1.47 1.56
C LEU A 297 -6.10 -1.56 0.48
N SER A 298 -5.67 -1.77 -0.76
CA SER A 298 -6.55 -2.11 -1.86
C SER A 298 -6.06 -3.39 -2.53
N TYR A 299 -6.99 -4.20 -3.00
CA TYR A 299 -6.71 -5.53 -3.53
C TYR A 299 -7.20 -5.64 -4.96
N GLY A 300 -6.42 -6.31 -5.80
CA GLY A 300 -6.74 -6.62 -7.17
C GLY A 300 -6.36 -8.07 -7.48
N PRO A 301 -7.00 -8.74 -8.45
CA PRO A 301 -6.61 -10.07 -8.89
C PRO A 301 -5.12 -10.16 -9.26
N ALA A 302 -4.56 -11.38 -9.24
CA ALA A 302 -3.18 -11.61 -9.69
C ALA A 302 -2.90 -10.95 -11.06
N GLY A 303 -1.84 -10.14 -11.12
CA GLY A 303 -1.44 -9.44 -12.35
C GLY A 303 -2.33 -8.24 -12.74
N ARG A 304 -3.35 -7.89 -11.95
CA ARG A 304 -4.20 -6.71 -12.17
C ARG A 304 -4.04 -5.70 -11.04
N ALA A 305 -3.78 -4.45 -11.42
CA ALA A 305 -3.67 -3.34 -10.48
C ALA A 305 -4.98 -3.16 -9.68
N PRO A 306 -4.89 -2.91 -8.36
CA PRO A 306 -6.06 -2.59 -7.54
C PRO A 306 -6.76 -1.30 -7.99
N GLU A 307 -8.07 -1.23 -7.78
CA GLU A 307 -8.90 -0.13 -8.30
C GLU A 307 -8.60 1.21 -7.60
N LEU A 308 -8.50 1.20 -6.26
CA LEU A 308 -8.25 2.41 -5.49
C LEU A 308 -6.91 3.02 -5.88
N THR A 309 -6.97 4.26 -6.33
CA THR A 309 -5.81 5.01 -6.80
C THR A 309 -5.81 6.37 -6.15
N LEU A 310 -4.76 6.65 -5.37
CA LEU A 310 -4.54 7.91 -4.67
C LEU A 310 -3.14 8.41 -5.03
N PRO A 311 -3.01 9.40 -5.93
CA PRO A 311 -1.70 9.91 -6.34
C PRO A 311 -0.95 10.56 -5.17
N VAL A 312 0.35 10.28 -5.08
CA VAL A 312 1.25 10.82 -4.04
C VAL A 312 1.35 12.35 -4.16
N GLY A 313 1.37 13.02 -3.01
CA GLY A 313 1.47 14.49 -2.92
C GLY A 313 0.13 15.22 -3.01
N LEU A 314 -0.98 14.50 -3.23
CA LEU A 314 -2.32 15.07 -3.18
C LEU A 314 -2.94 14.91 -1.79
N ALA A 315 -3.84 15.81 -1.41
CA ALA A 315 -4.66 15.72 -0.22
C ALA A 315 -6.15 15.77 -0.53
N PHE A 316 -6.94 15.10 0.30
CA PHE A 316 -8.40 15.06 0.19
C PHE A 316 -9.02 14.89 1.58
N GLU A 317 -10.27 15.32 1.74
CA GLU A 317 -11.04 15.07 2.96
C GLU A 317 -11.75 13.73 2.88
N ALA A 318 -11.60 12.92 3.92
CA ALA A 318 -12.26 11.64 4.02
C ALA A 318 -12.41 11.17 5.47
N GLU A 319 -13.31 10.22 5.66
CA GLU A 319 -13.37 9.42 6.87
C GLU A 319 -12.46 8.19 6.75
N VAL A 320 -11.80 7.86 7.86
CA VAL A 320 -11.12 6.57 8.01
C VAL A 320 -11.54 5.90 9.32
N SER A 321 -11.71 4.59 9.30
CA SER A 321 -12.04 3.80 10.49
C SER A 321 -10.89 2.86 10.83
N ALA A 322 -10.46 2.88 12.09
CA ALA A 322 -9.39 2.03 12.58
C ALA A 322 -9.83 0.57 12.70
N TYR A 323 -8.91 -0.35 12.42
CA TYR A 323 -9.06 -1.76 12.78
C TYR A 323 -8.73 -1.98 14.26
N PRO A 324 -9.33 -2.99 14.92
CA PRO A 324 -8.99 -3.34 16.29
C PRO A 324 -7.51 -3.73 16.44
N GLY A 325 -6.90 -3.30 17.55
CA GLY A 325 -5.51 -3.61 17.92
C GLY A 325 -4.73 -2.35 18.29
N THR A 326 -3.92 -2.44 19.34
CA THR A 326 -3.05 -1.32 19.74
C THR A 326 -1.98 -1.13 18.67
N GLY A 327 -1.71 0.12 18.29
CA GLY A 327 -0.68 0.44 17.30
C GLY A 327 -1.03 0.00 15.86
N GLN A 328 -2.25 -0.45 15.58
CA GLN A 328 -2.64 -0.84 14.23
C GLN A 328 -2.69 0.39 13.30
N LEU A 329 -1.86 0.32 12.27
CA LEU A 329 -1.75 1.37 11.25
C LEU A 329 -2.78 1.18 10.14
N ARG A 330 -3.37 -0.02 10.03
CA ARG A 330 -4.36 -0.30 8.99
C ARG A 330 -5.65 0.47 9.29
N ALA A 331 -6.17 1.15 8.28
CA ALA A 331 -7.48 1.79 8.33
C ALA A 331 -8.33 1.42 7.12
N ALA A 332 -9.64 1.42 7.31
CA ALA A 332 -10.61 1.36 6.21
C ALA A 332 -10.91 2.79 5.75
N LEU A 333 -10.87 3.02 4.44
CA LEU A 333 -11.25 4.29 3.84
C LEU A 333 -12.78 4.34 3.71
N GLY A 334 -13.39 5.32 4.36
CA GLY A 334 -14.83 5.59 4.32
C GLY A 334 -15.20 6.59 3.23
N GLU A 335 -16.20 7.42 3.51
CA GLU A 335 -16.65 8.46 2.57
C GLU A 335 -15.55 9.48 2.29
N ARG A 336 -15.45 9.91 1.03
CA ARG A 336 -14.56 10.99 0.60
C ARG A 336 -15.39 12.21 0.23
N PHE A 337 -15.09 13.33 0.88
CA PHE A 337 -15.84 14.58 0.75
C PHE A 337 -15.26 15.50 -0.31
N THR A 338 -13.98 15.36 -0.63
CA THR A 338 -13.32 16.17 -1.67
C THR A 338 -12.51 15.32 -2.63
N LEU A 339 -12.23 15.89 -3.79
CA LEU A 339 -11.28 15.31 -4.74
C LEU A 339 -9.84 15.52 -4.27
N PRO A 340 -8.92 14.59 -4.59
CA PRO A 340 -7.49 14.79 -4.37
C PRO A 340 -6.98 16.04 -5.11
N ALA A 341 -6.39 16.96 -4.37
CA ALA A 341 -5.80 18.19 -4.90
C ALA A 341 -4.38 18.40 -4.32
N PRO A 342 -3.47 19.09 -5.03
CA PRO A 342 -2.13 19.35 -4.53
C PRO A 342 -2.15 20.08 -3.19
N THR A 343 -1.18 19.78 -2.33
CA THR A 343 -1.04 20.41 -1.02
C THR A 343 0.40 20.81 -0.74
N ARG A 344 0.56 21.84 0.09
CA ARG A 344 1.86 22.24 0.67
C ARG A 344 2.10 21.61 2.04
N THR A 345 1.09 20.95 2.63
CA THR A 345 1.22 20.27 3.92
C THR A 345 2.28 19.18 3.82
N ARG A 346 3.14 19.11 4.84
CA ARG A 346 4.14 18.06 5.02
C ARG A 346 3.95 17.48 6.43
N PRO A 347 4.09 16.16 6.64
CA PRO A 347 4.11 15.63 7.99
C PRO A 347 5.30 16.22 8.77
N PRO A 348 5.15 16.48 10.07
CA PRO A 348 6.27 16.88 10.91
C PRO A 348 7.31 15.74 10.94
N GLY A 349 8.57 16.10 10.75
CA GLY A 349 9.68 15.14 10.80
C GLY A 349 10.26 14.98 12.21
N VAL A 350 11.05 13.92 12.39
CA VAL A 350 11.85 13.64 13.58
C VAL A 350 13.28 13.30 13.19
N SER A 351 14.20 13.28 14.17
CA SER A 351 15.57 12.80 13.96
C SER A 351 15.65 11.30 13.71
N THR A 352 16.77 10.84 13.17
CA THR A 352 17.08 9.42 12.93
C THR A 352 17.05 8.60 14.23
N LEU A 353 17.59 9.14 15.33
CA LEU A 353 17.52 8.50 16.65
C LEU A 353 16.07 8.37 17.17
N ARG A 354 15.24 9.42 17.01
CA ARG A 354 13.84 9.35 17.44
C ARG A 354 13.04 8.38 16.57
N ALA A 355 13.37 8.23 15.29
CA ALA A 355 12.78 7.24 14.41
C ALA A 355 13.06 5.80 14.89
N ALA A 356 14.32 5.50 15.25
CA ALA A 356 14.68 4.21 15.85
C ALA A 356 13.95 3.97 17.18
N THR A 357 13.84 5.02 18.01
CA THR A 357 13.09 4.95 19.28
C THR A 357 11.61 4.66 19.05
N ARG A 358 10.98 5.31 18.06
CA ARG A 358 9.57 5.06 17.69
C ARG A 358 9.35 3.62 17.22
N TYR A 359 10.29 3.05 16.49
CA TYR A 359 10.22 1.63 16.12
C TYR A 359 10.27 0.73 17.36
N GLY A 360 11.19 0.98 18.29
CA GLY A 360 11.27 0.26 19.56
C GLY A 360 10.02 0.42 20.45
N GLU A 361 9.41 1.61 20.46
CA GLU A 361 8.12 1.87 21.12
C GLU A 361 7.00 1.04 20.48
N ALA A 362 6.92 1.01 19.13
CA ALA A 362 5.89 0.27 18.39
C ALA A 362 5.97 -1.25 18.56
N LEU A 363 7.17 -1.81 18.76
CA LEU A 363 7.37 -3.24 19.02
C LEU A 363 6.73 -3.70 20.35
N ARG A 364 6.44 -2.78 21.28
CA ARG A 364 5.73 -3.11 22.52
C ARG A 364 4.26 -3.45 22.28
N ASP A 365 3.67 -2.86 21.25
CA ASP A 365 2.26 -3.07 20.87
C ASP A 365 2.10 -4.21 19.85
N ASP A 366 3.07 -4.34 18.94
CA ASP A 366 3.12 -5.41 17.94
C ASP A 366 4.57 -5.94 17.79
N PRO A 367 4.93 -7.01 18.52
CA PRO A 367 6.27 -7.60 18.46
C PRO A 367 6.69 -8.14 17.09
N TRP A 368 5.73 -8.33 16.18
CA TRP A 368 5.98 -8.83 14.82
C TRP A 368 6.03 -7.70 13.79
N LEU A 369 6.10 -6.44 14.24
CA LEU A 369 6.14 -5.29 13.34
C LEU A 369 7.50 -5.20 12.63
N ASP A 370 7.49 -5.33 11.31
CA ASP A 370 8.71 -5.23 10.50
C ASP A 370 9.26 -3.80 10.47
N ALA A 371 8.36 -2.82 10.39
CA ALA A 371 8.68 -1.40 10.33
C ALA A 371 7.50 -0.51 10.74
N CYS A 372 7.79 0.69 11.22
CA CYS A 372 6.81 1.75 11.50
C CYS A 372 6.98 2.95 10.55
N PRO A 373 5.90 3.66 10.19
CA PRO A 373 5.96 4.83 9.35
C PRO A 373 6.58 6.00 10.10
N VAL A 374 7.59 6.65 9.51
CA VAL A 374 8.25 7.81 10.09
C VAL A 374 8.57 8.83 9.00
N THR A 375 8.41 10.10 9.35
CA THR A 375 8.97 11.20 8.57
C THR A 375 10.25 11.66 9.25
N LEU A 376 11.36 11.58 8.55
CA LEU A 376 12.64 12.15 8.95
C LEU A 376 12.72 13.61 8.48
N SER A 377 13.15 14.50 9.35
CA SER A 377 13.43 15.90 9.00
C SER A 377 14.92 16.12 8.86
N ARG A 378 15.31 16.95 7.88
CA ARG A 378 16.69 17.44 7.72
C ARG A 378 17.74 16.31 7.69
N VAL A 379 17.50 15.29 6.87
CA VAL A 379 18.46 14.19 6.68
C VAL A 379 19.16 14.31 5.33
N ILE A 380 20.40 13.83 5.26
CA ILE A 380 21.23 13.84 4.05
C ILE A 380 21.49 12.38 3.62
N PRO A 381 21.09 11.96 2.41
CA PRO A 381 21.47 10.67 1.85
C PRO A 381 22.99 10.65 1.66
N THR A 382 23.66 9.78 2.41
CA THR A 382 25.13 9.74 2.50
C THR A 382 25.61 8.33 2.17
N PRO A 383 26.63 8.17 1.30
CA PRO A 383 27.29 6.88 1.10
C PRO A 383 27.94 6.37 2.40
N ASP A 384 27.86 5.07 2.65
CA ASP A 384 28.53 4.39 3.77
C ASP A 384 29.16 3.08 3.28
N GLY A 385 30.43 3.15 2.89
CA GLY A 385 31.11 2.07 2.16
C GLY A 385 30.38 1.73 0.86
N ASP A 386 30.00 0.46 0.72
CA ASP A 386 29.21 -0.05 -0.41
C ASP A 386 27.69 0.12 -0.22
N THR A 387 27.27 0.80 0.85
CA THR A 387 25.87 1.02 1.23
C THR A 387 25.53 2.51 1.27
N TRP A 388 24.30 2.82 1.66
CA TRP A 388 23.82 4.19 1.85
C TRP A 388 23.03 4.30 3.13
N GLN A 389 23.05 5.49 3.71
CA GLN A 389 22.33 5.83 4.93
C GLN A 389 21.68 7.20 4.83
N LEU A 390 20.71 7.48 5.70
CA LEU A 390 20.18 8.81 5.95
C LEU A 390 20.81 9.34 7.23
N ALA A 391 21.77 10.25 7.08
CA ALA A 391 22.43 10.91 8.20
C ALA A 391 21.63 12.14 8.63
N ASP A 392 21.54 12.37 9.94
CA ASP A 392 21.01 13.62 10.47
C ASP A 392 21.94 14.78 10.05
N ALA A 393 21.39 15.90 9.59
CA ALA A 393 22.21 17.05 9.20
C ALA A 393 22.82 17.76 10.42
N GLU A 394 22.23 17.62 11.60
CA GLU A 394 22.61 18.34 12.83
C GLU A 394 23.09 17.42 13.94
N GLY A 395 23.06 16.10 13.73
CA GLY A 395 23.42 15.11 14.75
C GLY A 395 24.32 13.99 14.22
N ASP A 396 24.87 13.21 15.16
CA ASP A 396 25.85 12.16 14.86
C ASP A 396 25.20 10.80 14.54
N SER A 397 23.90 10.77 14.24
CA SER A 397 23.14 9.53 14.05
C SER A 397 22.63 9.38 12.62
N ALA A 398 22.72 8.16 12.10
CA ALA A 398 22.25 7.80 10.78
C ALA A 398 21.43 6.51 10.80
N LEU A 399 20.53 6.34 9.83
CA LEU A 399 19.80 5.09 9.60
C LEU A 399 20.26 4.47 8.28
N PRO A 400 20.68 3.19 8.28
CA PRO A 400 21.04 2.50 7.04
C PRO A 400 19.80 2.35 6.15
N LEU A 401 19.97 2.46 4.84
CA LEU A 401 18.90 2.19 3.89
C LEU A 401 18.69 0.68 3.73
N THR A 402 17.44 0.26 3.56
CA THR A 402 17.13 -1.16 3.34
C THR A 402 17.71 -1.67 2.02
N PRO A 403 18.05 -2.97 1.89
CA PRO A 403 18.54 -3.54 0.64
C PRO A 403 17.62 -3.29 -0.57
N SER A 404 16.30 -3.29 -0.35
CA SER A 404 15.31 -2.96 -1.38
C SER A 404 15.39 -1.50 -1.84
N ALA A 405 15.72 -0.57 -0.93
CA ALA A 405 15.92 0.83 -1.28
C ALA A 405 17.20 1.05 -2.08
N LEU A 406 18.27 0.32 -1.74
CA LEU A 406 19.55 0.36 -2.46
C LEU A 406 19.43 -0.16 -3.90
N SER A 407 18.60 -1.18 -4.11
CA SER A 407 18.39 -1.80 -5.42
C SER A 407 17.45 -0.99 -6.34
N GLY A 408 16.75 0.01 -5.78
CA GLY A 408 15.70 0.75 -6.48
C GLY A 408 16.20 2.06 -7.12
N PRO A 409 15.49 2.58 -8.14
CA PRO A 409 15.79 3.89 -8.72
C PRO A 409 15.51 5.07 -7.75
N GLY A 410 14.80 4.80 -6.64
CA GLY A 410 14.47 5.79 -5.62
C GLY A 410 15.69 6.40 -4.94
N LEU A 411 16.76 5.63 -4.75
CA LEU A 411 18.01 6.13 -4.16
C LEU A 411 18.58 7.30 -4.96
N TRP A 412 18.69 7.15 -6.28
CA TRP A 412 19.26 8.18 -7.15
C TRP A 412 18.36 9.42 -7.23
N ARG A 413 17.04 9.24 -7.16
CA ARG A 413 16.11 10.39 -7.06
C ARG A 413 16.28 11.14 -5.75
N LEU A 414 16.45 10.42 -4.65
CA LEU A 414 16.68 11.00 -3.33
C LEU A 414 18.01 11.76 -3.28
N ALA A 415 19.08 11.16 -3.79
CA ALA A 415 20.40 11.80 -3.88
C ALA A 415 20.36 13.05 -4.79
N ALA A 416 19.69 12.98 -5.94
CA ALA A 416 19.53 14.12 -6.84
C ALA A 416 18.66 15.24 -6.24
N LEU A 417 17.60 14.90 -5.50
CA LEU A 417 16.77 15.87 -4.79
C LEU A 417 17.53 16.59 -3.68
N SER A 418 18.36 15.84 -2.94
CA SER A 418 19.20 16.39 -1.88
C SER A 418 20.28 17.29 -2.46
N GLY A 419 21.03 16.83 -3.47
CA GLY A 419 22.19 17.55 -3.97
C GLY A 419 23.26 17.82 -2.89
N GLY A 420 23.24 17.05 -1.79
CA GLY A 420 24.06 17.27 -0.60
C GLY A 420 23.41 18.17 0.47
N ALA A 421 22.26 18.79 0.18
CA ALA A 421 21.48 19.55 1.15
C ALA A 421 20.51 18.65 1.94
N PRO A 422 20.11 19.04 3.16
CA PRO A 422 19.13 18.31 3.96
C PRO A 422 17.79 18.17 3.23
N VAL A 423 17.11 17.03 3.43
CA VAL A 423 15.77 16.77 2.89
C VAL A 423 14.84 16.22 3.97
N THR A 424 13.53 16.33 3.73
CA THR A 424 12.52 15.65 4.56
C THR A 424 12.12 14.37 3.85
N VAL A 425 12.12 13.23 4.54
CA VAL A 425 11.88 11.92 3.93
C VAL A 425 10.85 11.14 4.75
N PHE A 426 9.72 10.80 4.12
CA PHE A 426 8.78 9.82 4.66
C PHE A 426 9.15 8.41 4.21
N GLY A 427 9.14 7.47 5.14
CA GLY A 427 9.45 6.08 4.87
C GLY A 427 9.05 5.14 6.01
N GLU A 428 9.48 3.89 5.88
CA GLU A 428 9.27 2.84 6.86
C GLU A 428 10.59 2.58 7.60
N CYS A 429 10.60 2.76 8.92
CA CYS A 429 11.76 2.51 9.78
C CYS A 429 11.59 1.17 10.49
N GLY A 430 12.52 0.24 10.29
CA GLY A 430 12.45 -1.09 10.88
C GLY A 430 13.82 -1.68 11.21
N HIS A 431 13.84 -2.93 11.64
CA HIS A 431 15.07 -3.63 12.04
C HIS A 431 16.08 -3.81 10.89
N ARG A 432 15.63 -3.75 9.62
CA ARG A 432 16.49 -3.84 8.42
C ARG A 432 16.98 -2.47 7.92
N GLY A 433 16.66 -1.39 8.64
CA GLY A 433 16.96 -0.02 8.24
C GLY A 433 15.72 0.76 7.80
N PHE A 434 15.95 1.84 7.07
CA PHE A 434 14.94 2.78 6.61
C PHE A 434 14.63 2.58 5.12
N ALA A 435 13.35 2.42 4.78
CA ALA A 435 12.87 2.35 3.40
C ALA A 435 12.23 3.70 3.01
N PRO A 436 12.93 4.58 2.27
CA PRO A 436 12.41 5.88 1.88
C PRO A 436 11.37 5.70 0.78
N LEU A 437 10.20 6.32 0.97
CA LEU A 437 9.06 6.20 0.07
C LEU A 437 8.75 7.52 -0.66
N THR A 438 8.86 8.64 0.05
CA THR A 438 8.63 9.98 -0.50
C THR A 438 9.55 11.00 0.16
N ALA A 439 10.05 11.96 -0.61
CA ALA A 439 10.90 13.02 -0.10
C ALA A 439 10.45 14.41 -0.55
N TRP A 440 10.84 15.41 0.22
CA TRP A 440 10.65 16.83 -0.07
C TRP A 440 12.00 17.55 0.06
N PRO A 441 12.28 18.54 -0.78
CA PRO A 441 13.43 19.41 -0.58
C PRO A 441 13.26 20.24 0.69
N GLU A 442 14.37 20.72 1.27
CA GLU A 442 14.39 21.58 2.46
C GLU A 442 13.46 22.79 2.30
N GLY A 443 13.59 23.49 1.17
CA GLY A 443 12.77 24.65 0.82
C GLY A 443 11.37 24.29 0.32
N THR A 444 10.71 25.24 -0.33
CA THR A 444 9.43 25.01 -0.99
C THR A 444 9.60 24.08 -2.17
N GLY A 445 8.84 22.99 -2.20
CA GLY A 445 8.88 22.00 -3.27
C GLY A 445 7.87 20.90 -3.08
N GLU A 446 7.55 20.24 -4.19
CA GLU A 446 6.57 19.17 -4.26
C GLU A 446 7.10 17.85 -3.69
N ALA A 447 6.18 16.92 -3.42
CA ALA A 447 6.52 15.58 -2.99
C ALA A 447 7.15 14.77 -4.14
N VAL A 448 8.34 14.23 -3.93
CA VAL A 448 9.02 13.36 -4.88
C VAL A 448 8.85 11.91 -4.46
N ARG A 449 8.22 11.12 -5.32
CA ARG A 449 8.00 9.67 -5.10
C ARG A 449 9.30 8.87 -5.33
N LEU A 450 9.64 8.00 -4.38
CA LEU A 450 10.84 7.17 -4.39
C LEU A 450 10.56 5.68 -4.66
N CYS A 451 9.34 5.20 -4.40
CA CYS A 451 8.93 3.80 -4.59
C CYS A 451 8.16 3.52 -5.89
#